data_AF-A0A1Y5D0R8-F1
#
_entry.id   AF-A0A1Y5D0R8-F1
#
_cell.length_a   1.000
_cell.length_b   1.000
_cell.length_c   1.000
_cell.angle_alpha   90.00
_cell.angle_beta   90.00
_cell.angle_gamma   90.00
#
_symmetry.space_group_name_H-M   'P 1'
#
loop_
_entity.id
_entity.type
_entity.pdbx_description
1 polymer ?
#
loop_
_entity_poly.entity_id
_entity_poly.type
_entity_poly.pdbx_seq_one_letter_code
_entity_poly.pdbx_strand_id
1 'polypeptide(L)' 'MYTGQSYQFLSAIEQQAFHEGLKAQHSSQNPYCNSDTPHAARAWAKGNQLAFRLTARLGVQYLNASRTSHA' A
#
# COMPACT_ATOMS: atom_id res chain seq x y z
N MET A 1 -0.48 -12.71 -7.12
CA MET A 1 0.69 -12.61 -6.20
C MET A 1 0.19 -12.62 -4.77
N TYR A 2 0.44 -13.70 -4.04
CA TYR A 2 0.13 -13.83 -2.62
C TYR A 2 1.31 -13.24 -1.82
N THR A 3 1.09 -12.17 -1.06
CA THR A 3 2.16 -11.42 -0.37
C THR A 3 2.52 -11.99 1.01
N GLY A 4 2.02 -13.17 1.40
CA GLY A 4 2.42 -13.87 2.63
C GLY A 4 2.01 -13.23 3.96
N GLN A 5 1.55 -11.98 3.94
CA GLN A 5 0.92 -11.30 5.08
C GLN A 5 -0.59 -11.27 4.85
N SER A 6 -1.31 -12.20 5.49
CA SER A 6 -2.77 -12.15 5.52
C SER A 6 -3.20 -10.97 6.37
N TYR A 7 -3.55 -9.85 5.73
CA TYR A 7 -4.13 -8.70 6.43
C TYR A 7 -5.51 -9.11 6.96
N GLN A 8 -5.61 -9.30 8.27
CA GLN A 8 -6.89 -9.51 8.95
C GLN A 8 -7.48 -8.15 9.32
N PHE A 9 -8.73 -7.95 8.92
CA PHE A 9 -9.51 -6.76 9.23
C PHE A 9 -10.67 -7.19 10.13
N LEU A 10 -10.96 -6.40 11.15
CA LEU A 10 -12.07 -6.63 12.08
C LEU A 10 -13.38 -6.06 11.53
N SER A 11 -13.29 -5.10 10.59
CA SER A 11 -14.44 -4.47 9.98
C SER A 11 -14.27 -4.21 8.49
N ALA A 12 -15.40 -4.06 7.79
CA ALA A 12 -15.42 -3.68 6.38
C ALA A 12 -14.79 -2.29 6.15
N ILE A 13 -14.91 -1.37 7.12
CA ILE A 13 -14.33 -0.03 7.06
C ILE A 13 -12.81 -0.10 7.03
N GLU A 14 -12.20 -0.96 7.85
CA GLU A 14 -10.74 -1.17 7.82
C GLU A 14 -10.27 -1.76 6.50
N GLN A 15 -11.00 -2.73 5.95
CA GLN A 15 -10.69 -3.32 4.66
C GLN A 15 -10.81 -2.29 3.53
N GLN A 16 -11.84 -1.44 3.57
CA GLN A 16 -11.98 -0.34 2.62
C GLN A 16 -10.84 0.66 2.76
N ALA A 17 -10.56 1.13 3.98
CA ALA A 17 -9.49 2.07 4.28
C ALA A 17 -8.13 1.55 3.79
N PHE A 18 -7.85 0.26 3.98
CA PHE A 18 -6.64 -0.37 3.44
C PHE A 18 -6.56 -0.30 1.91
N HIS A 19 -7.66 -0.62 1.20
CA HIS A 19 -7.70 -0.52 -0.26
C HIS A 19 -7.60 0.92 -0.76
N GLU A 20 -8.15 1.89 -0.05
CA GLU A 20 -7.97 3.31 -0.34
C GLU A 20 -6.51 3.71 -0.16
N GLY A 21 -5.87 3.26 0.92
CA GLY A 21 -4.44 3.47 1.16
C GLY A 21 -3.56 2.88 0.06
N LEU A 22 -3.92 1.72 -0.49
CA LEU A 22 -3.19 1.11 -1.62
C LEU A 22 -3.22 1.95 -2.90
N LYS A 23 -4.26 2.76 -3.08
CA LYS A 23 -4.46 3.60 -4.26
C LYS A 23 -4.00 5.04 -4.04
N ALA A 24 -3.70 5.41 -2.80
CA ALA A 24 -3.34 6.76 -2.42
C ALA A 24 -2.00 7.18 -3.04
N GLN A 25 -1.87 8.46 -3.38
CA GLN A 25 -0.58 9.02 -3.76
C GLN A 25 0.34 9.12 -2.54
N HIS A 26 1.65 9.08 -2.77
CA HIS A 26 2.67 9.13 -1.72
C HIS A 26 2.58 10.36 -0.81
N SER A 27 2.06 11.48 -1.33
CA SER A 27 1.86 12.74 -0.61
C SER A 27 0.47 12.88 0.02
N SER A 28 -0.42 11.90 -0.19
CA SER A 28 -1.80 12.00 0.30
C SER A 28 -1.81 11.96 1.83
N GLN A 29 -2.57 12.87 2.44
CA GLN A 29 -2.83 12.80 3.87
C GLN A 29 -3.86 11.71 4.16
N ASN A 30 -3.68 10.98 5.26
CA ASN A 30 -4.58 9.92 5.67
C ASN A 30 -5.95 10.52 6.08
N PRO A 31 -7.04 10.22 5.36
CA PRO A 31 -8.34 10.84 5.60
C PRO A 31 -8.98 10.38 6.91
N TYR A 32 -8.56 9.22 7.43
CA TYR A 32 -9.10 8.64 8.66
C TYR A 32 -8.40 9.15 9.93
N CYS A 33 -7.35 9.97 9.83
CA CYS A 33 -6.62 10.49 11.00
C CYS A 33 -7.50 11.27 11.99
N ASN A 34 -8.54 11.94 11.48
CA ASN A 34 -9.46 12.74 12.29
C ASN A 34 -10.79 12.01 12.55
N SER A 35 -10.90 10.72 12.20
CA SER A 35 -12.10 9.92 12.41
C SER A 35 -12.07 9.23 13.77
N ASP A 36 -13.24 8.92 14.32
CA ASP A 36 -13.39 8.13 15.56
C ASP A 36 -12.96 6.65 15.41
N THR A 37 -12.38 6.28 14.26
CA THR A 37 -11.96 4.92 13.93
C THR A 37 -10.44 4.82 13.78
N PRO A 38 -9.68 4.74 14.89
CA PRO A 38 -8.21 4.70 14.84
C PRO A 38 -7.68 3.47 14.08
N HIS A 39 -8.45 2.39 14.03
CA HIS A 39 -8.08 1.19 13.29
C HIS A 39 -8.16 1.39 11.76
N ALA A 40 -9.11 2.19 11.26
CA ALA A 40 -9.21 2.52 9.84
C ALA A 40 -8.02 3.37 9.40
N ALA A 41 -7.60 4.35 10.21
CA ALA A 41 -6.39 5.13 9.96
C ALA A 41 -5.14 4.25 9.86
N ARG A 42 -5.00 3.27 10.76
CA ARG A 42 -3.90 2.30 10.70
C ARG A 42 -3.99 1.40 9.46
N ALA A 43 -5.18 0.95 9.09
CA ALA A 43 -5.39 0.11 7.91
C ALA A 43 -5.01 0.86 6.63
N TRP A 44 -5.43 2.12 6.49
CA TRP A 44 -5.03 2.99 5.37
C TRP A 44 -3.52 3.17 5.28
N ALA A 45 -2.86 3.47 6.41
CA ALA A 45 -1.41 3.62 6.45
C ALA A 45 -0.67 2.34 6.03
N LYS A 46 -1.15 1.17 6.47
CA LYS A 46 -0.62 -0.14 6.03
C LYS A 46 -0.78 -0.36 4.53
N GLY A 47 -1.94 0.03 3.97
CA GLY A 47 -2.20 -0.04 2.53
C GLY A 47 -1.20 0.81 1.74
N ASN A 48 -1.00 2.05 2.15
CA ASN A 48 -0.05 2.97 1.51
C ASN A 48 1.40 2.45 1.60
N GLN A 49 1.81 1.94 2.76
CA GLN A 49 3.13 1.33 2.92
C GLN A 49 3.34 0.12 2.00
N LEU A 50 2.32 -0.72 1.81
CA LEU A 50 2.40 -1.85 0.88
C LEU A 50 2.52 -1.35 -0.57
N ALA A 51 1.71 -0.36 -0.97
CA ALA A 51 1.80 0.24 -2.30
C ALA A 51 3.20 0.79 -2.58
N PHE A 52 3.80 1.52 -1.63
CA PHE A 52 5.18 2.01 -1.76
C PHE A 52 6.17 0.87 -1.99
N ARG A 53 6.10 -0.20 -1.19
CA ARG A 53 7.01 -1.36 -1.32
C ARG A 53 6.85 -2.07 -2.66
N LEU A 54 5.62 -2.22 -3.15
CA LEU A 54 5.34 -2.82 -4.45
C LEU A 54 5.90 -1.97 -5.59
N THR A 55 5.67 -0.66 -5.54
CA THR A 55 6.21 0.28 -6.54
C THR A 55 7.74 0.29 -6.55
N ALA A 56 8.38 0.31 -5.38
CA ALA A 56 9.84 0.22 -5.28
C ALA A 56 10.37 -1.09 -5.88
N ARG A 57 9.71 -2.22 -5.59
CA ARG A 57 10.08 -3.53 -6.16
C ARG A 57 9.91 -3.56 -7.68
N LEU A 58 8.87 -2.94 -8.22
CA LEU A 58 8.67 -2.81 -9.67
C LEU A 58 9.76 -1.92 -10.30
N GLY A 59 10.11 -0.80 -9.67
CA GLY A 59 11.18 0.07 -10.13
C GLY A 59 12.52 -0.65 -10.28
N VAL A 60 12.91 -1.44 -9.28
CA VAL A 60 14.13 -2.26 -9.34
C VAL A 60 14.07 -3.29 -10.47
N GLN A 61 12.92 -3.95 -10.67
CA GLN A 61 12.75 -4.91 -11.77
C GLN A 61 12.89 -4.24 -13.14
N TYR A 62 12.32 -3.06 -13.34
CA TYR A 62 12.48 -2.29 -14.58
C TYR A 62 13.93 -1.88 -14.83
N LEU A 63 14.63 -1.38 -13.82
CA LEU A 63 16.04 -1.01 -13.93
C LEU A 63 16.94 -2.21 -14.24
N ASN A 64 16.63 -3.38 -13.68
CA ASN A 64 17.35 -4.61 -13.99
C ASN A 64 17.07 -5.05 -15.43
N ALA A 65 15.80 -5.05 -15.86
CA ALA A 65 15.43 -5.40 -17.22
C ALA A 65 16.11 -4.49 -18.27
N SER A 66 16.12 -3.18 -18.05
CA SER A 66 16.73 -2.22 -18.99
C SER A 66 18.24 -2.39 -19.13
N ARG A 67 18.92 -2.83 -18.06
CA ARG A 67 20.35 -3.17 -18.10
C ARG A 67 20.62 -4.46 -18.85
N THR A 68 19.69 -5.42 -18.80
CA THR A 68 19.84 -6.73 -19.45
C THR A 68 19.63 -6.63 -20.96
N SER A 69 18.81 -5.69 -21.44
CA SER A 69 18.56 -5.46 -22.88
C SER A 69 19.66 -4.69 -23.62
N HIS A 70 20.73 -4.27 -22.92
CA HIS A 70 21.84 -3.50 -23.49
C HIS A 70 23.18 -4.26 -23.53
N ALA A 71 23.16 -5.58 -23.25
CA ALA A 71 24.30 -6.50 -23.35
C ALA A 71 24.11 -7.46 -24.53
#